data_AF-A0A2X2JTU5-F1
#
_entry.id   AF-A0A2X2JTU5-F1
#
_cell.length_a   1.000
_cell.length_b   1.000
_cell.length_c   1.000
_cell.angle_alpha   90.00
_cell.angle_beta   90.00
_cell.angle_gamma   90.00
#
_symmetry.space_group_name_H-M   'P 1'
#
loop_
_entity.id
_entity.type
_entity.pdbx_description
1 polymer ?
#
loop_
_entity_poly.entity_id
_entity_poly.type
_entity_poly.pdbx_seq_one_letter_code
_entity_poly.pdbx_strand_id
1 'polypeptide(L)'
;MNFPWDQLLVKGNWMITMAQIGGPFLVIGLIAVITYFKLWKYLYKEWFTSVDHKKIGIMYLICAVLMFVRGGIDAYLFVRN
;
A
#
# COMPACT_ATOMS: atom_id res chain seq x y z
N MET A 1 -15.63 4.43 -27.88
CA MET A 1 -15.58 4.31 -26.41
C MET A 1 -15.00 5.61 -25.86
N ASN A 2 -15.84 6.54 -25.39
CA ASN A 2 -15.38 7.78 -24.78
C ASN A 2 -15.10 7.52 -23.30
N PHE A 3 -13.84 7.24 -22.96
CA PHE A 3 -13.40 7.08 -21.58
C PHE A 3 -13.39 8.46 -20.90
N PRO A 4 -14.12 8.68 -19.80
CA PRO A 4 -14.27 10.01 -19.20
C PRO A 4 -13.02 10.38 -18.39
N TRP A 5 -12.05 10.99 -19.05
CA TRP A 5 -10.79 11.48 -18.44
C TRP A 5 -10.98 12.47 -17.30
N ASP A 6 -12.17 13.09 -17.21
CA ASP A 6 -12.47 14.13 -16.23
C ASP A 6 -12.88 13.57 -14.84
N GLN A 7 -13.22 12.28 -14.74
CA GLN A 7 -13.64 11.64 -13.48
C GLN A 7 -12.51 10.93 -12.72
N LEU A 8 -11.33 10.79 -13.33
CA LEU A 8 -10.19 10.09 -12.71
C LEU A 8 -9.59 10.87 -11.53
N LEU A 9 -9.82 12.18 -11.48
CA LEU A 9 -9.34 13.06 -10.43
C LEU A 9 -10.56 13.70 -9.75
N VAL A 10 -10.78 13.41 -8.47
CA VAL A 10 -11.82 14.05 -7.67
C VAL A 10 -11.40 15.51 -7.47
N LYS A 11 -11.88 16.39 -8.36
CA LYS A 11 -11.65 17.83 -8.29
C LYS A 11 -12.79 18.44 -7.47
N GLY A 12 -12.53 18.72 -6.19
CA GLY A 12 -13.55 19.30 -5.31
C GLY A 12 -13.10 19.58 -3.88
N ASN A 13 -12.15 18.80 -3.35
CA ASN A 13 -11.63 18.98 -1.99
C ASN A 13 -10.10 18.86 -2.00
N TRP A 14 -9.40 19.93 -1.61
CA TRP A 14 -7.93 19.99 -1.59
C TRP A 14 -7.33 18.88 -0.71
N MET A 15 -8.05 18.49 0.35
CA MET A 15 -7.67 17.42 1.26
C MET A 15 -7.65 16.03 0.59
N ILE A 16 -8.59 15.74 -0.32
CA ILE A 16 -8.67 14.42 -0.97
C ILE A 16 -7.61 14.31 -2.06
N THR A 17 -7.38 15.37 -2.82
CA THR A 17 -6.32 15.42 -3.84
C THR A 17 -4.93 15.26 -3.20
N MET A 18 -4.70 15.85 -2.02
CA MET A 18 -3.46 15.65 -1.26
C MET A 18 -3.29 14.20 -0.79
N ALA A 19 -4.35 13.53 -0.35
CA ALA A 19 -4.29 12.11 0.01
C ALA A 19 -3.98 11.20 -1.20
N GLN A 20 -4.56 11.52 -2.37
CA GLN A 20 -4.30 10.82 -3.63
C GLN A 20 -2.87 10.96 -4.13
N ILE A 21 -2.21 12.09 -3.87
CA ILE A 21 -0.81 12.33 -4.24
C ILE A 21 0.14 11.78 -3.17
N GLY A 22 -0.21 11.94 -1.89
CA GLY A 22 0.61 11.54 -0.75
C GLY A 22 0.83 10.02 -0.67
N GLY A 23 -0.21 9.22 -0.94
CA GLY A 23 -0.10 7.76 -0.95
C GLY A 23 0.97 7.24 -1.93
N PRO A 24 0.87 7.55 -3.23
CA PRO A 24 1.87 7.19 -4.23
C PRO A 24 3.26 7.74 -3.93
N PHE A 25 3.36 8.96 -3.41
CA PHE A 25 4.66 9.57 -3.08
C PHE A 25 5.37 8.82 -1.95
N LEU A 26 4.63 8.35 -0.95
CA LEU A 26 5.16 7.52 0.14
C LEU A 26 5.66 6.17 -0.38
N VAL A 27 4.93 5.54 -1.30
CA VAL A 27 5.32 4.27 -1.95
C VAL A 27 6.62 4.46 -2.76
N ILE A 28 6.71 5.54 -3.53
CA ILE A 28 7.91 5.86 -4.32
C ILE A 28 9.11 6.13 -3.38
N GLY A 29 8.91 6.88 -2.31
CA GLY A 29 9.95 7.16 -1.31
C GLY A 29 10.45 5.88 -0.62
N LEU A 30 9.55 4.96 -0.26
CA LEU A 30 9.91 3.67 0.32
C LEU A 30 10.75 2.83 -0.65
N ILE A 31 10.34 2.76 -1.93
CA ILE A 31 11.10 2.04 -2.97
C ILE A 31 12.48 2.66 -3.17
N ALA A 32 12.58 4.00 -3.14
CA ALA A 32 13.86 4.70 -3.26
C ALA A 32 14.81 4.37 -2.10
N VAL A 33 14.31 4.35 -0.86
CA VAL A 33 15.09 3.98 0.34
C VAL A 33 15.57 2.54 0.26
N ILE A 34 14.69 1.60 -0.09
CA ILE A 34 15.05 0.17 -0.23
C ILE A 34 16.11 -0.02 -1.33
N THR A 35 16.02 0.76 -2.41
CA THR A 35 16.99 0.74 -3.52
C THR A 35 18.34 1.32 -3.10
N TYR A 36 18.36 2.38 -2.28
CA TYR A 36 19.60 3.00 -1.79
C TYR A 36 20.38 2.06 -0.87
N PHE A 37 19.69 1.37 0.05
CA PHE A 37 20.34 0.42 0.96
C PHE A 37 20.65 -0.95 0.33
N LYS A 38 20.32 -1.20 -0.95
CA LYS A 38 20.53 -2.49 -1.65
C LYS A 38 19.94 -3.71 -0.92
N LEU A 39 18.92 -3.54 -0.07
CA LEU A 39 18.28 -4.65 0.66
C LEU A 39 17.52 -5.63 -0.24
N TRP A 40 17.35 -5.31 -1.53
CA TRP A 40 16.73 -6.18 -2.54
C TRP A 40 17.31 -7.60 -2.54
N LYS A 41 18.63 -7.77 -2.40
CA LYS A 41 19.25 -9.11 -2.40
C LYS A 41 18.92 -9.91 -1.13
N TYR A 42 18.74 -9.24 0.00
CA TYR A 42 18.39 -9.85 1.28
C TYR A 42 16.89 -10.23 1.31
N LEU A 43 16.02 -9.29 0.94
CA LEU A 43 14.57 -9.53 0.83
C LEU A 43 14.27 -10.65 -0.18
N TYR A 44 14.95 -10.66 -1.33
CA TYR A 44 14.72 -11.68 -2.35
C TYR A 44 15.16 -13.07 -1.88
N LYS A 45 16.34 -13.18 -1.26
CA LYS A 45 16.95 -14.46 -0.88
C LYS A 45 16.36 -15.08 0.41
N GLU A 46 15.96 -14.25 1.37
CA GLU A 46 15.47 -14.73 2.67
C GLU A 46 13.94 -14.83 2.76
N TRP A 47 13.23 -13.99 2.01
CA TRP A 47 11.77 -13.88 2.13
C TRP A 47 11.05 -14.33 0.87
N PHE A 48 11.46 -13.85 -0.31
CA PHE A 48 10.76 -14.17 -1.57
C PHE A 48 11.09 -15.55 -2.13
N THR A 49 12.33 -16.04 -2.02
CA THR A 49 12.72 -17.39 -2.47
C THR A 49 12.78 -18.44 -1.36
N SER A 50 12.41 -18.09 -0.12
CA SER A 50 12.31 -19.07 0.96
C SER A 50 10.99 -19.83 0.86
N VAL A 51 11.07 -21.14 0.61
CA VAL A 51 9.93 -22.08 0.52
C VAL A 51 9.51 -22.58 1.90
N ASP A 52 10.00 -21.95 2.97
CA ASP A 52 9.65 -22.32 4.34
C ASP A 52 8.19 -21.95 4.64
N HIS A 53 7.34 -22.96 4.80
CA HIS A 53 5.91 -22.87 5.13
C HIS A 53 5.64 -21.95 6.33
N LYS A 54 6.58 -21.88 7.28
CA LYS A 54 6.52 -21.04 8.48
C LYS A 54 6.68 -19.54 8.17
N LYS A 55 7.58 -19.19 7.24
CA LYS A 55 7.82 -17.79 6.84
C LYS A 55 6.70 -17.24 5.96
N ILE A 56 6.18 -18.07 5.05
CA ILE A 56 5.00 -17.75 4.24
C ILE A 56 3.78 -17.51 5.14
N GLY A 57 3.56 -18.33 6.16
CA GLY A 57 2.49 -18.12 7.14
C GLY A 57 2.59 -16.76 7.86
N ILE A 58 3.79 -16.37 8.30
CA ILE A 58 4.04 -15.07 8.93
C ILE A 58 3.71 -13.92 7.96
N MET A 59 4.10 -14.03 6.69
CA MET A 59 3.82 -13.00 5.67
C MET A 59 2.32 -12.80 5.49
N TYR A 60 1.55 -13.88 5.38
CA TYR A 60 0.09 -13.80 5.24
C TYR A 60 -0.59 -13.24 6.50
N LEU A 61 -0.12 -13.61 7.69
CA LEU A 61 -0.67 -13.08 8.94
C LEU A 61 -0.43 -11.57 9.06
N ILE A 62 0.75 -11.08 8.69
CA ILE A 62 1.05 -9.64 8.63
C ILE A 62 0.14 -8.94 7.62
N CYS A 63 -0.01 -9.48 6.42
CA CYS A 63 -0.93 -8.93 5.40
C CYS A 63 -2.38 -8.87 5.89
N ALA A 64 -2.86 -9.94 6.55
CA ALA A 64 -4.20 -10.00 7.09
C ALA A 64 -4.43 -8.93 8.16
N VAL A 65 -3.47 -8.72 9.07
CA VAL A 65 -3.54 -7.67 10.10
C VAL A 65 -3.51 -6.28 9.45
N LEU A 66 -2.65 -6.04 8.45
CA LEU A 66 -2.60 -4.76 7.74
C LEU A 66 -3.91 -4.45 7.02
N MET A 67 -4.50 -5.43 6.33
CA MET A 67 -5.80 -5.26 5.68
C MET A 67 -6.93 -5.08 6.69
N PHE A 68 -6.86 -5.74 7.84
CA PHE A 68 -7.84 -5.58 8.92
C PHE A 68 -7.82 -4.15 9.49
N VAL A 69 -6.64 -3.59 9.76
CA VAL A 69 -6.51 -2.21 10.25
C VAL A 69 -6.98 -1.21 9.19
N ARG A 70 -6.57 -1.40 7.93
CA ARG A 70 -7.00 -0.54 6.81
C ARG A 70 -8.52 -0.55 6.64
N GLY A 71 -9.10 -1.73 6.48
CA GLY A 71 -10.55 -1.91 6.34
C GLY A 71 -11.33 -1.47 7.57
N GLY A 72 -10.76 -1.59 8.78
CA GLY A 72 -11.34 -1.08 10.01
C GLY A 72 -11.41 0.45 10.05
N ILE A 73 -10.38 1.14 9.56
CA ILE A 73 -10.38 2.61 9.44
C ILE A 73 -11.41 3.05 8.40
N ASP A 74 -11.47 2.37 7.25
CA ASP A 74 -12.45 2.67 6.20
C ASP A 74 -13.90 2.42 6.69
N ALA A 75 -14.14 1.34 7.45
CA ALA A 75 -15.44 1.04 8.06
C ALA A 75 -15.84 2.04 9.16
N TYR A 76 -14.89 2.46 9.99
CA TYR A 76 -15.10 3.50 10.99
C TYR A 76 -15.48 4.83 10.34
N LEU A 77 -14.85 5.16 9.21
CA LEU A 77 -15.18 6.35 8.43
C LEU A 77 -16.64 6.31 7.92
N PHE A 78 -17.14 5.12 7.53
CA PHE A 78 -18.52 4.91 7.09
C PHE A 78 -19.55 5.06 8.23
N VAL A 79 -19.21 4.71 9.47
CA VAL A 79 -20.12 4.82 10.64
C VAL A 79 -20.27 6.27 11.12
N ARG A 80 -19.29 7.13 10.81
CA ARG A 80 -19.28 8.56 11.18
C ARG A 80 -19.73 9.44 10.01
N ASN A 81 -20.78 9.02 9.31
CA ASN A 81 -21.46 9.78 8.24
C ASN A 81 -22.94 9.40 8.20
#